data_AF-A0A2H0B7N5-F1
#
_entry.id   AF-A0A2H0B7N5-F1
#
_cell.length_a   1.000
_cell.length_b   1.000
_cell.length_c   1.000
_cell.angle_alpha   90.00
_cell.angle_beta   90.00
_cell.angle_gamma   90.00
#
_symmetry.space_group_name_H-M   'P 1'
#
loop_
_entity.id
_entity.type
_entity.pdbx_description
1 polymer ?
#
loop_
_entity_poly.entity_id
_entity_poly.type
_entity_poly.pdbx_seq_one_letter_code
_entity_poly.pdbx_strand_id
1 'polypeptide(L)'
;MILLISIIINLVGNPIPKEISNIQYVGIIVGIIIGIITIISVCIALGNFKGKYTEKIKHLEGDISQNIKPDIRTIDDKINNQVLPALNEIGKGVSFLTGKMEGINLTKSSSPLVLNEKGEKILKDSGIDKIIDNNYSDILAKVKSKNPANAYLAQEIIKDVVKKLINDTNLKNVIEIGAFNCGSDIDTVLFVGAIYIRDEILTELNLFPKDIDTFDTSKSK
;
A
#
# COMPACT_ATOMS: atom_id res chain seq x y z
N MET A 1 -53.82 23.05 1.90
CA MET A 1 -54.68 23.85 0.99
C MET A 1 -56.15 23.47 1.13
N ILE A 2 -56.52 22.19 0.96
CA ILE A 2 -57.91 21.69 1.09
C ILE A 2 -58.53 21.95 2.48
N LEU A 3 -57.75 21.76 3.55
CA LEU A 3 -58.20 22.03 4.93
C LEU A 3 -58.49 23.53 5.17
N LEU A 4 -57.71 24.42 4.54
CA LEU A 4 -57.82 25.87 4.71
C LEU A 4 -59.03 26.43 3.96
N ILE A 5 -59.29 25.90 2.75
CA ILE A 5 -60.50 26.19 1.96
C ILE A 5 -61.75 25.74 2.72
N SER A 6 -61.71 24.57 3.37
CA SER A 6 -62.85 24.05 4.15
C SER A 6 -63.16 24.90 5.38
N ILE A 7 -62.14 25.43 6.06
CA ILE A 7 -62.31 26.34 7.21
C ILE A 7 -62.91 27.69 6.75
N ILE A 8 -62.49 28.22 5.60
CA ILE A 8 -63.02 29.47 5.03
C ILE A 8 -64.49 29.33 4.63
N ILE A 9 -64.86 28.23 3.97
CA ILE A 9 -66.26 27.97 3.58
C ILE A 9 -67.17 27.90 4.82
N ASN A 10 -66.69 27.26 5.90
CA ASN A 10 -67.44 27.19 7.17
C ASN A 10 -67.57 28.55 7.89
N LEU A 11 -66.58 29.43 7.77
CA LEU A 11 -66.62 30.77 8.38
C LEU A 11 -67.53 31.75 7.62
N VAL A 12 -67.62 31.62 6.29
CA VAL A 12 -68.48 32.47 5.45
C VAL A 12 -69.94 31.98 5.44
N GLY A 13 -70.18 30.68 5.66
CA GLY A 13 -71.52 30.08 5.62
C GLY A 13 -72.35 30.22 6.90
N ASN A 14 -71.77 30.67 8.02
CA ASN A 14 -72.51 30.80 9.28
C ASN A 14 -73.24 32.15 9.37
N PRO A 15 -74.54 32.17 9.72
CA PRO A 15 -75.29 33.41 9.90
C PRO A 15 -74.73 34.22 11.07
N ILE A 16 -74.54 35.52 10.83
CA ILE A 16 -73.86 36.45 11.74
C ILE A 16 -74.77 36.73 12.96
N PRO A 17 -74.23 36.74 14.19
CA PRO A 17 -74.98 37.19 15.37
C PRO A 17 -75.36 38.67 15.23
N LYS A 18 -76.62 39.01 15.52
CA LYS A 18 -77.25 40.33 15.25
C LYS A 18 -76.66 41.53 16.05
N GLU A 19 -75.61 41.32 16.84
CA GLU A 19 -75.08 42.32 17.80
C GLU A 19 -73.79 43.03 17.33
N ILE A 20 -73.26 42.70 16.15
CA ILE A 20 -72.00 43.25 15.67
C ILE A 20 -72.25 44.50 14.81
N SER A 21 -71.55 45.60 15.10
CA SER A 21 -71.62 46.82 14.28
C SER A 21 -70.98 46.59 12.89
N ASN A 22 -71.52 47.23 11.86
CA ASN A 22 -71.01 47.11 10.48
C ASN A 22 -69.49 47.40 10.37
N ILE A 23 -68.96 48.28 11.21
CA ILE A 23 -67.53 48.63 11.25
C ILE A 23 -66.68 47.46 11.75
N GLN A 24 -67.12 46.77 12.80
CA GLN A 24 -66.44 45.58 13.33
C GLN A 24 -66.47 44.43 12.31
N TYR A 25 -67.56 44.29 11.57
CA TYR A 25 -67.68 43.28 10.52
C TYR A 25 -66.69 43.50 9.36
N VAL A 26 -66.58 44.75 8.87
CA VAL A 26 -65.60 45.10 7.83
C VAL A 26 -64.17 44.87 8.33
N GLY A 27 -63.89 45.20 9.59
CA GLY A 27 -62.58 44.93 10.21
C GLY A 27 -62.21 43.44 10.23
N ILE A 28 -63.17 42.57 10.56
CA ILE A 28 -62.97 41.11 10.56
C ILE A 28 -62.67 40.60 9.15
N ILE A 29 -63.42 41.05 8.14
CA ILE A 29 -63.20 40.63 6.75
C ILE A 29 -61.82 41.06 6.25
N VAL A 30 -61.43 42.32 6.48
CA VAL A 30 -60.13 42.85 6.05
C VAL A 30 -58.99 42.10 6.73
N GLY A 31 -59.12 41.78 8.03
CA GLY A 31 -58.13 40.98 8.75
C GLY A 31 -57.93 39.57 8.18
N ILE A 32 -59.02 38.90 7.80
CA ILE A 32 -58.96 37.56 7.18
C ILE A 32 -58.23 37.60 5.83
N ILE A 33 -58.52 38.60 4.99
CA ILE A 33 -57.89 38.75 3.67
C ILE A 33 -56.37 38.95 3.80
N ILE A 34 -55.93 39.82 4.72
CA ILE A 34 -54.50 40.07 4.98
C ILE A 34 -53.81 38.79 5.47
N GLY A 35 -54.47 38.02 6.34
CA GLY A 35 -53.96 36.74 6.83
C GLY A 35 -53.69 35.73 5.71
N ILE A 36 -54.64 35.61 4.76
CA ILE A 36 -54.52 34.67 3.63
C ILE A 36 -53.36 35.04 2.69
N ILE A 37 -53.20 36.33 2.37
CA ILE A 37 -52.13 36.80 1.49
C ILE A 37 -50.76 36.50 2.09
N THR A 38 -50.62 36.71 3.40
CA THR A 38 -49.37 36.42 4.13
C THR A 38 -49.03 34.93 4.09
N ILE A 39 -50.02 34.05 4.29
CA ILE A 39 -49.83 32.59 4.25
C ILE A 39 -49.41 32.13 2.85
N ILE A 40 -50.07 32.60 1.79
CA ILE A 40 -49.73 32.26 0.40
C ILE A 40 -48.29 32.69 0.07
N SER A 41 -47.91 33.90 0.50
CA SER A 41 -46.56 34.44 0.28
C SER A 41 -45.48 33.60 0.96
N VAL A 42 -45.72 33.17 2.20
CA VAL A 42 -44.83 32.24 2.93
C VAL A 42 -44.76 30.88 2.23
N CYS A 43 -45.88 30.34 1.73
CA CYS A 43 -45.88 29.07 0.99
C CYS A 43 -45.07 29.15 -0.31
N ILE A 44 -45.20 30.24 -1.08
CA ILE A 44 -44.42 30.47 -2.30
C ILE A 44 -42.93 30.60 -1.96
N ALA A 45 -42.58 31.36 -0.92
CA ALA A 45 -41.21 31.52 -0.47
C ALA A 45 -40.57 30.18 -0.05
N LEU A 46 -41.30 29.36 0.71
CA LEU A 46 -40.83 28.02 1.13
C LEU A 46 -40.69 27.04 -0.04
N GLY A 47 -41.57 27.12 -1.05
CA GLY A 47 -41.46 26.32 -2.27
C GLY A 47 -40.22 26.67 -3.09
N ASN A 48 -40.00 27.97 -3.31
CA ASN A 48 -38.83 28.47 -4.03
C ASN A 48 -37.51 28.18 -3.30
N PHE A 49 -37.53 28.22 -1.97
CA PHE A 49 -36.38 27.84 -1.16
C PHE A 49 -36.04 26.37 -1.36
N LYS A 50 -36.99 25.44 -1.17
CA LYS A 50 -36.76 24.00 -1.36
C LYS A 50 -36.23 23.68 -2.77
N GLY A 51 -36.83 24.24 -3.81
CA GLY A 51 -36.43 24.01 -5.21
C GLY A 51 -34.95 24.28 -5.45
N LYS A 52 -34.44 25.45 -5.00
CA LYS A 52 -33.04 25.85 -5.17
C LYS A 52 -32.05 24.92 -4.47
N TYR A 53 -32.39 24.37 -3.30
CA TYR A 53 -31.50 23.42 -2.62
C TYR A 53 -31.53 22.04 -3.26
N THR A 54 -32.69 21.56 -3.71
CA THR A 54 -32.76 20.29 -4.45
C THR A 54 -31.98 20.32 -5.75
N GLU A 55 -31.99 21.45 -6.48
CA GLU A 55 -31.25 21.60 -7.72
C GLU A 55 -29.73 21.63 -7.49
N LYS A 56 -29.28 22.37 -6.46
CA LYS A 56 -27.87 22.36 -6.04
C LYS A 56 -27.40 20.98 -5.58
N ILE A 57 -28.23 20.24 -4.83
CA ILE A 57 -27.91 18.87 -4.40
C ILE A 57 -27.78 17.94 -5.62
N LYS A 58 -28.70 18.03 -6.58
CA LYS A 58 -28.63 17.22 -7.82
C LYS A 58 -27.38 17.52 -8.65
N HIS A 59 -27.00 18.80 -8.77
CA HIS A 59 -25.76 19.17 -9.45
C HIS A 59 -24.52 18.63 -8.72
N LEU A 60 -24.47 18.75 -7.39
CA LEU A 60 -23.39 18.19 -6.57
C LEU A 60 -23.29 16.66 -6.70
N GLU A 61 -24.42 15.95 -6.65
CA GLU A 61 -24.46 14.50 -6.86
C GLU A 61 -24.01 14.12 -8.27
N GLY A 62 -24.41 14.90 -9.27
CA GLY A 62 -23.97 14.78 -10.66
C GLY A 62 -22.46 14.93 -10.81
N ASP A 63 -21.88 15.99 -10.24
CA ASP A 63 -20.44 16.28 -10.32
C ASP A 63 -19.61 15.20 -9.62
N ILE A 64 -20.07 14.71 -8.45
CA ILE A 64 -19.44 13.59 -7.74
C ILE A 64 -19.47 12.32 -8.61
N SER A 65 -20.59 12.03 -9.26
CA SER A 65 -20.73 10.80 -10.03
C SER A 65 -20.04 10.84 -11.39
N GLN A 66 -20.01 11.98 -12.07
CA GLN A 66 -19.50 12.12 -13.42
C GLN A 66 -18.02 12.50 -13.49
N ASN A 67 -17.51 13.22 -12.49
CA ASN A 67 -16.12 13.70 -12.52
C ASN A 67 -15.28 13.02 -11.43
N ILE A 68 -15.73 13.06 -10.18
CA ILE A 68 -14.88 12.64 -9.05
C ILE A 68 -14.70 11.12 -8.99
N LYS A 69 -15.79 10.33 -9.11
CA LYS A 69 -15.71 8.85 -9.08
C LYS A 69 -14.82 8.26 -10.20
N PRO A 70 -14.97 8.65 -11.48
CA PRO A 70 -14.11 8.11 -12.54
C PRO A 70 -12.65 8.56 -12.43
N ASP A 71 -12.39 9.78 -11.94
CA ASP A 71 -11.03 10.24 -11.69
C ASP A 71 -10.33 9.40 -10.60
N ILE A 72 -11.03 9.10 -9.50
CA ILE A 72 -10.51 8.21 -8.44
C ILE A 72 -10.19 6.82 -9.00
N ARG A 73 -11.07 6.25 -9.83
CA ARG A 73 -10.81 4.94 -10.47
C ARG A 73 -9.58 4.98 -11.38
N THR A 74 -9.45 6.05 -12.16
CA THR A 74 -8.30 6.23 -13.07
C THR A 74 -6.98 6.36 -12.30
N ILE A 75 -7.01 7.05 -11.15
CA ILE A 75 -5.85 7.16 -10.26
C ILE A 75 -5.51 5.78 -9.67
N ASP A 76 -6.50 5.03 -9.20
CA ASP A 76 -6.31 3.69 -8.62
C ASP A 76 -5.73 2.73 -9.67
N ASP A 77 -6.24 2.76 -10.90
CA ASP A 77 -5.70 1.98 -12.02
C ASP A 77 -4.25 2.36 -12.36
N LYS A 78 -3.90 3.65 -12.34
CA LYS A 78 -2.52 4.10 -12.58
C LYS A 78 -1.58 3.63 -11.46
N ILE A 79 -2.01 3.71 -10.21
CA ILE A 79 -1.22 3.23 -9.07
C ILE A 79 -0.97 1.73 -9.20
N ASN A 80 -2.03 0.96 -9.41
CA ASN A 80 -1.96 -0.51 -9.40
C ASN A 80 -1.24 -1.06 -10.63
N ASN A 81 -1.43 -0.47 -11.81
CA ASN A 81 -0.92 -1.03 -13.05
C ASN A 81 0.40 -0.41 -13.53
N GLN A 82 0.81 0.76 -13.01
CA GLN A 82 2.01 1.45 -13.48
C GLN A 82 3.00 1.72 -12.35
N VAL A 83 2.54 2.29 -11.24
CA VAL A 83 3.44 2.71 -10.15
C VAL A 83 3.94 1.51 -9.35
N LEU A 84 3.05 0.61 -8.90
CA LEU A 84 3.46 -0.55 -8.11
C LEU A 84 4.42 -1.50 -8.87
N PRO A 85 4.18 -1.84 -10.14
CA PRO A 85 5.13 -2.63 -10.93
C PRO A 85 6.48 -1.93 -11.10
N ALA A 86 6.49 -0.63 -11.41
CA ALA A 86 7.73 0.13 -11.56
C ALA A 86 8.54 0.21 -10.25
N LEU A 87 7.88 0.40 -9.11
CA LEU A 87 8.54 0.36 -7.80
C LEU A 87 9.12 -1.02 -7.48
N ASN A 88 8.46 -2.10 -7.89
CA ASN A 88 8.97 -3.46 -7.73
C ASN A 88 10.22 -3.70 -8.61
N GLU A 89 10.22 -3.20 -9.85
CA GLU A 89 11.41 -3.26 -10.73
C GLU A 89 12.57 -2.43 -10.19
N ILE A 90 12.31 -1.22 -9.71
CA ILE A 90 13.31 -0.38 -9.03
C ILE A 90 13.83 -1.09 -7.78
N GLY A 91 12.95 -1.68 -6.97
CA GLY A 91 13.34 -2.45 -5.79
C GLY A 91 14.31 -3.59 -6.12
N LYS A 92 14.03 -4.35 -7.18
CA LYS A 92 14.95 -5.40 -7.68
C LYS A 92 16.29 -4.82 -8.14
N GLY A 93 16.27 -3.70 -8.86
CA GLY A 93 17.49 -3.01 -9.30
C GLY A 93 18.34 -2.50 -8.13
N VAL A 94 17.70 -1.93 -7.11
CA VAL A 94 18.37 -1.46 -5.89
C VAL A 94 18.94 -2.63 -5.11
N SER A 95 18.20 -3.73 -4.91
CA SER A 95 18.72 -4.95 -4.27
C SER A 95 19.92 -5.55 -5.03
N PHE A 96 19.89 -5.52 -6.37
CA PHE A 96 21.03 -5.92 -7.19
C PHE A 96 22.24 -5.00 -6.98
N LEU A 97 22.02 -3.68 -6.92
CA LEU A 97 23.08 -2.70 -6.69
C LEU A 97 23.67 -2.77 -5.28
N THR A 98 22.85 -2.93 -4.24
CA THR A 98 23.34 -3.08 -2.86
C THR A 98 24.13 -4.38 -2.70
N GLY A 99 23.62 -5.49 -3.24
CA GLY A 99 24.35 -6.75 -3.26
C GLY A 99 25.67 -6.68 -4.04
N LYS A 100 25.71 -5.88 -5.14
CA LYS A 100 26.93 -5.62 -5.89
C LYS A 100 27.90 -4.72 -5.13
N MET A 101 27.43 -3.70 -4.41
CA MET A 101 28.28 -2.80 -3.62
C MET A 101 28.89 -3.47 -2.39
N GLU A 102 28.13 -4.29 -1.66
CA GLU A 102 28.66 -5.12 -0.56
C GLU A 102 29.63 -6.18 -1.11
N GLY A 103 29.29 -6.80 -2.24
CA GLY A 103 30.14 -7.74 -2.95
C GLY A 103 31.47 -7.13 -3.42
N ILE A 104 31.49 -5.94 -4.01
CA ILE A 104 32.72 -5.32 -4.55
C ILE A 104 33.80 -5.11 -3.48
N ASN A 105 33.41 -4.89 -2.21
CA ASN A 105 34.38 -4.70 -1.11
C ASN A 105 34.85 -6.01 -0.46
N LEU A 106 34.15 -7.12 -0.68
CA LEU A 106 34.38 -8.41 0.00
C LEU A 106 34.67 -9.57 -0.95
N THR A 107 34.54 -9.36 -2.26
CA THR A 107 34.71 -10.38 -3.31
C THR A 107 35.52 -9.81 -4.49
N LYS A 108 36.14 -10.68 -5.29
CA LYS A 108 36.83 -10.25 -6.52
C LYS A 108 35.81 -9.83 -7.58
N SER A 109 36.11 -8.79 -8.38
CA SER A 109 35.21 -8.19 -9.38
C SER A 109 34.78 -9.11 -10.54
N SER A 110 35.25 -10.36 -10.58
CA SER A 110 34.89 -11.34 -11.59
C SER A 110 33.87 -12.32 -11.01
N SER A 111 32.77 -12.55 -11.71
CA SER A 111 31.94 -13.74 -11.47
C SER A 111 32.80 -14.99 -11.70
N PRO A 112 32.68 -16.05 -10.87
CA PRO A 112 31.84 -16.16 -9.67
C PRO A 112 32.39 -15.34 -8.48
N LEU A 113 31.51 -14.82 -7.61
CA LEU A 113 31.91 -14.03 -6.44
C LEU A 113 32.76 -14.89 -5.50
N VAL A 114 34.09 -14.72 -5.50
CA VAL A 114 35.00 -15.39 -4.56
C VAL A 114 35.41 -14.38 -3.50
N LEU A 115 35.47 -14.80 -2.24
CA LEU A 115 35.95 -13.95 -1.14
C LEU A 115 37.33 -13.34 -1.50
N ASN A 116 37.48 -12.05 -1.24
CA ASN A 116 38.79 -11.39 -1.29
C ASN A 116 39.51 -11.55 0.05
N GLU A 117 40.73 -11.01 0.18
CA GLU A 117 41.53 -11.11 1.41
C GLU A 117 40.79 -10.61 2.66
N LYS A 118 39.96 -9.57 2.51
CA LYS A 118 39.13 -9.04 3.60
C LYS A 118 38.01 -10.02 3.96
N GLY A 119 37.33 -10.60 2.97
CA GLY A 119 36.31 -11.62 3.18
C GLY A 119 36.85 -12.88 3.86
N GLU A 120 38.02 -13.36 3.41
CA GLU A 120 38.74 -14.49 4.02
C GLU A 120 39.14 -14.22 5.47
N LYS A 121 39.58 -12.98 5.76
CA LYS A 121 39.88 -12.57 7.13
C LYS A 121 38.63 -12.59 8.01
N ILE A 122 37.52 -12.04 7.54
CA ILE A 122 36.24 -12.05 8.27
C ILE A 122 35.76 -13.49 8.49
N LEU A 123 35.86 -14.36 7.48
CA LEU A 123 35.48 -15.77 7.58
C LEU A 123 36.20 -16.46 8.76
N LYS A 124 37.52 -16.29 8.84
CA LYS A 124 38.36 -16.88 9.89
C LYS A 124 38.18 -16.24 11.25
N ASP A 125 38.16 -14.91 11.32
CA ASP A 125 38.15 -14.16 12.58
C ASP A 125 36.77 -14.22 13.26
N SER A 126 35.68 -14.33 12.49
CA SER A 126 34.32 -14.45 13.03
C SER A 126 33.95 -15.88 13.46
N GLY A 127 34.63 -16.89 12.90
CA GLY A 127 34.28 -18.30 13.12
C GLY A 127 32.95 -18.72 12.47
N ILE A 128 32.45 -17.94 11.51
CA ILE A 128 31.19 -18.23 10.80
C ILE A 128 31.30 -19.50 9.95
N ASP A 129 32.50 -19.84 9.47
CA ASP A 129 32.80 -21.10 8.79
C ASP A 129 32.31 -22.32 9.59
N LYS A 130 32.66 -22.40 10.88
CA LYS A 130 32.25 -23.51 11.76
C LYS A 130 30.75 -23.56 11.98
N ILE A 131 30.11 -22.41 12.13
CA ILE A 131 28.65 -22.33 12.29
C ILE A 131 27.98 -22.90 11.04
N ILE A 132 28.47 -22.50 9.88
CA ILE A 132 27.95 -22.91 8.60
C ILE A 132 28.18 -24.42 8.36
N ASP A 133 29.40 -24.92 8.60
CA ASP A 133 29.74 -26.34 8.45
C ASP A 133 28.84 -27.23 9.33
N ASN A 134 28.65 -26.83 10.60
CA ASN A 134 27.80 -27.56 11.54
C ASN A 134 26.32 -27.57 11.15
N ASN A 135 25.86 -26.59 10.37
CA ASN A 135 24.47 -26.46 9.93
C ASN A 135 24.31 -26.76 8.42
N TYR A 136 25.35 -27.26 7.74
CA TYR A 136 25.38 -27.40 6.29
C TYR A 136 24.22 -28.25 5.77
N SER A 137 23.96 -29.39 6.40
CA SER A 137 22.89 -30.31 5.98
C SER A 137 21.51 -29.64 6.04
N ASP A 138 21.26 -28.85 7.09
CA ASP A 138 19.99 -28.13 7.27
C ASP A 138 19.86 -26.96 6.28
N ILE A 139 20.96 -26.25 6.03
CA ILE A 139 21.01 -25.18 5.03
C ILE A 139 20.72 -25.77 3.65
N LEU A 140 21.41 -26.84 3.26
CA LEU A 140 21.23 -27.53 1.98
C LEU A 140 19.79 -28.02 1.82
N ALA A 141 19.20 -28.63 2.85
CA ALA A 141 17.81 -29.09 2.82
C ALA A 141 16.83 -27.92 2.61
N LYS A 142 17.04 -26.80 3.32
CA LYS A 142 16.23 -25.58 3.14
C LYS A 142 16.37 -25.00 1.74
N VAL A 143 17.58 -24.94 1.18
CA VAL A 143 17.79 -24.46 -0.19
C VAL A 143 17.14 -25.40 -1.21
N LYS A 144 17.34 -26.73 -1.09
CA LYS A 144 16.71 -27.75 -1.95
C LYS A 144 15.18 -27.65 -1.91
N SER A 145 14.59 -27.42 -0.73
CA SER A 145 13.12 -27.27 -0.58
C SER A 145 12.54 -26.08 -1.34
N LYS A 146 13.35 -25.07 -1.66
CA LYS A 146 12.92 -23.89 -2.42
C LYS A 146 13.04 -24.08 -3.93
N ASN A 147 13.64 -25.18 -4.39
CA ASN A 147 13.76 -25.58 -5.80
C ASN A 147 14.17 -24.42 -6.73
N PRO A 148 15.38 -23.83 -6.55
CA PRO A 148 15.85 -22.74 -7.41
C PRO A 148 15.90 -23.16 -8.88
N ALA A 149 15.37 -22.30 -9.76
CA ALA A 149 15.35 -22.56 -11.20
C ALA A 149 16.71 -22.34 -11.90
N ASN A 150 17.61 -21.57 -11.29
CA ASN A 150 18.94 -21.28 -11.83
C ASN A 150 19.93 -20.92 -10.71
N ALA A 151 21.23 -20.85 -11.06
CA ALA A 151 22.31 -20.58 -10.12
C ALA A 151 22.21 -19.19 -9.44
N TYR A 152 21.69 -18.18 -10.14
CA TYR A 152 21.44 -16.85 -9.55
C TYR A 152 20.39 -16.92 -8.44
N LEU A 153 19.24 -17.53 -8.71
CA LEU A 153 18.20 -17.73 -7.72
C LEU A 153 18.67 -18.60 -6.56
N ALA A 154 19.46 -19.64 -6.84
CA ALA A 154 20.07 -20.46 -5.80
C ALA A 154 20.96 -19.62 -4.88
N GLN A 155 21.79 -18.73 -5.42
CA GLN A 155 22.64 -17.83 -4.63
C GLN A 155 21.81 -16.92 -3.71
N GLU A 156 20.74 -16.30 -4.21
CA GLU A 156 19.89 -15.43 -3.37
C GLU A 156 19.17 -16.23 -2.27
N ILE A 157 18.76 -17.46 -2.56
CA ILE A 157 18.17 -18.36 -1.55
C ILE A 157 19.22 -18.77 -0.51
N ILE A 158 20.45 -19.09 -0.90
CA ILE A 158 21.54 -19.42 0.02
C ILE A 158 21.78 -18.26 0.98
N LYS A 159 21.89 -17.03 0.47
CA LYS A 159 22.04 -15.81 1.29
C LYS A 159 20.88 -15.65 2.28
N ASP A 160 19.64 -15.81 1.82
CA ASP A 160 18.46 -15.68 2.68
C ASP A 160 18.40 -16.76 3.78
N VAL A 161 18.71 -18.02 3.44
CA VAL A 161 18.74 -19.13 4.39
C VAL A 161 19.82 -18.92 5.45
N VAL A 162 21.02 -18.52 5.04
CA VAL A 162 22.12 -18.22 5.96
C VAL A 162 21.80 -17.01 6.83
N LYS A 163 21.25 -15.94 6.25
CA LYS A 163 20.84 -14.74 7.01
C LYS A 163 19.86 -15.08 8.13
N LYS A 164 18.98 -16.07 7.91
CA LYS A 164 18.01 -16.53 8.91
C LYS A 164 18.60 -17.34 10.06
N LEU A 165 19.88 -17.72 10.03
CA LEU A 165 20.54 -18.37 11.17
C LEU A 165 20.55 -17.47 12.42
N ILE A 166 20.55 -16.15 12.25
CA ILE A 166 20.47 -15.19 13.37
C ILE A 166 19.17 -15.30 14.17
N ASN A 167 18.12 -15.91 13.59
CA ASN A 167 16.85 -16.11 14.28
C ASN A 167 16.88 -17.31 15.24
N ASP A 168 17.86 -18.21 15.09
CA ASP A 168 18.11 -19.24 16.09
C ASP A 168 18.81 -18.60 17.30
N THR A 169 18.15 -18.66 18.45
CA THR A 169 18.65 -18.04 19.68
C THR A 169 20.00 -18.62 20.12
N ASN A 170 20.27 -19.89 19.82
CA ASN A 170 21.53 -20.54 20.15
C ASN A 170 22.69 -20.04 19.27
N LEU A 171 22.41 -19.74 18.00
CA LEU A 171 23.41 -19.27 17.05
C LEU A 171 23.60 -17.75 17.14
N LYS A 172 22.54 -17.02 17.49
CA LYS A 172 22.53 -15.56 17.53
C LYS A 172 23.71 -14.98 18.30
N ASN A 173 23.88 -15.42 19.55
CA ASN A 173 24.96 -14.91 20.41
C ASN A 173 26.35 -15.19 19.81
N VAL A 174 26.54 -16.36 19.19
CA VAL A 174 27.82 -16.76 18.60
C VAL A 174 28.13 -15.89 17.37
N ILE A 175 27.12 -15.64 16.54
CA ILE A 175 27.24 -14.78 15.35
C ILE A 175 27.54 -13.33 15.76
N GLU A 176 26.83 -12.81 16.78
CA GLU A 176 27.06 -11.46 17.31
C GLU A 176 28.47 -11.29 17.88
N ILE A 177 28.96 -12.27 18.64
CA ILE A 177 30.33 -12.29 19.15
C ILE A 177 31.34 -12.35 18.00
N GLY A 178 31.09 -13.20 17.00
CA GLY A 178 31.94 -13.30 15.81
C GLY A 178 32.06 -11.97 15.06
N ALA A 179 30.93 -11.30 14.84
CA ALA A 179 30.86 -9.98 14.21
C ALA A 179 31.63 -8.92 15.02
N PHE A 180 31.44 -8.91 16.34
CA PHE A 180 32.19 -8.02 17.23
C PHE A 180 33.71 -8.26 17.15
N ASN A 181 34.15 -9.52 17.19
CA ASN A 181 35.57 -9.88 17.20
C ASN A 181 36.29 -9.51 15.90
N CYS A 182 35.63 -9.67 14.75
CA CYS A 182 36.21 -9.30 13.46
C CYS A 182 35.96 -7.83 13.08
N GLY A 183 35.30 -7.05 13.95
CA GLY A 183 35.01 -5.63 13.73
C GLY A 183 34.12 -5.38 12.51
N SER A 184 33.20 -6.30 12.21
CA SER A 184 32.27 -6.20 11.08
C SER A 184 30.82 -6.31 11.58
N ASP A 185 29.86 -5.87 10.78
CA ASP A 185 28.45 -6.05 11.12
C ASP A 185 27.99 -7.50 10.88
N ILE A 186 26.87 -7.87 11.51
CA ILE A 186 26.29 -9.22 11.46
C ILE A 186 25.94 -9.61 10.01
N ASP A 187 25.39 -8.68 9.24
CA ASP A 187 24.97 -8.95 7.86
C ASP A 187 26.19 -9.26 6.98
N THR A 188 27.30 -8.54 7.16
CA THR A 188 28.60 -8.83 6.53
C THR A 188 29.11 -10.24 6.88
N VAL A 189 29.07 -10.63 8.16
CA VAL A 189 29.53 -11.96 8.59
C VAL A 189 28.69 -13.07 7.97
N LEU A 190 27.36 -12.91 7.98
CA LEU A 190 26.43 -13.88 7.38
C LEU A 190 26.58 -13.94 5.85
N PHE A 191 26.81 -12.80 5.21
CA PHE A 191 27.10 -12.76 3.77
C PHE A 191 28.37 -13.54 3.44
N VAL A 192 29.45 -13.35 4.19
CA VAL A 192 30.70 -14.11 4.03
C VAL A 192 30.47 -15.61 4.21
N GLY A 193 29.70 -16.01 5.23
CA GLY A 193 29.30 -17.41 5.42
C GLY A 193 28.49 -17.98 4.26
N ALA A 194 27.60 -17.19 3.66
CA ALA A 194 26.81 -17.61 2.50
C ALA A 194 27.67 -17.80 1.23
N ILE A 195 28.67 -16.94 1.01
CA ILE A 195 29.60 -17.08 -0.12
C ILE A 195 30.49 -18.31 0.07
N TYR A 196 30.93 -18.60 1.30
CA TYR A 196 31.78 -19.74 1.63
C TYR A 196 31.20 -21.09 1.18
N ILE A 197 29.91 -21.35 1.45
CA ILE A 197 29.24 -22.62 1.05
C ILE A 197 28.60 -22.60 -0.33
N ARG A 198 28.60 -21.46 -1.03
CA ARG A 198 27.81 -21.29 -2.25
C ARG A 198 28.15 -22.36 -3.28
N ASP A 199 29.44 -22.56 -3.55
CA ASP A 199 29.89 -23.42 -4.65
C ASP A 199 29.60 -24.90 -4.39
N GLU A 200 29.69 -25.33 -3.12
CA GLU A 200 29.31 -26.67 -2.70
C GLU A 200 27.81 -26.91 -2.89
N ILE A 201 26.96 -25.98 -2.44
CA ILE A 201 25.51 -26.09 -2.59
C ILE A 201 25.10 -26.05 -4.07
N LEU A 202 25.72 -25.19 -4.88
CA LEU A 202 25.46 -25.12 -6.32
C LEU A 202 25.79 -26.44 -7.02
N THR A 203 26.91 -27.08 -6.62
CA THR A 203 27.30 -28.41 -7.12
C THR A 203 26.26 -29.47 -6.74
N GLU A 204 25.79 -29.47 -5.49
CA GLU A 204 24.74 -30.36 -4.99
C GLU A 204 23.37 -30.19 -5.68
N LEU A 205 23.12 -29.01 -6.24
CA LEU A 205 21.90 -28.69 -7.00
C LEU A 205 22.04 -28.97 -8.50
N ASN A 206 23.23 -29.39 -8.97
CA ASN A 206 23.58 -29.47 -10.39
C ASN A 206 23.37 -28.12 -11.13
N LEU A 207 23.58 -27.00 -10.44
CA LEU A 207 23.49 -25.65 -10.97
C LEU A 207 24.90 -25.08 -11.08
N PHE A 208 25.51 -25.14 -12.26
CA PHE A 208 26.91 -24.73 -12.39
C PHE A 208 27.06 -23.21 -12.46
N PRO A 209 28.09 -22.62 -11.82
CA PRO A 209 28.36 -21.18 -11.89
C PRO A 209 28.52 -20.62 -13.32
N LYS A 210 28.86 -21.48 -14.31
CA LYS A 210 28.93 -21.12 -15.73
C LYS A 210 27.59 -20.69 -16.32
N ASP A 211 26.47 -21.03 -15.67
CA ASP A 211 25.12 -20.64 -16.10
C ASP A 211 24.68 -19.28 -15.52
N ILE A 212 25.51 -18.63 -14.69
CA ILE A 212 25.25 -17.29 -14.13
C ILE A 212 25.46 -16.20 -15.21
N ASP A 213 26.38 -16.42 -16.16
CA ASP A 213 26.76 -15.44 -17.20
C ASP A 213 25.85 -15.44 -18.44
N THR A 214 24.97 -16.43 -18.61
CA THR A 214 24.09 -16.54 -19.79
C THR A 214 22.76 -15.79 -19.66
N PHE A 215 22.43 -15.28 -18.47
CA PHE A 215 21.19 -14.51 -18.22
C PHE A 215 21.40 -12.98 -18.24
N ASP A 216 22.60 -12.49 -18.55
CA ASP A 216 22.83 -11.07 -18.77
C ASP A 216 22.34 -10.65 -20.18
N THR A 217 21.09 -10.21 -20.26
CA THR A 217 20.47 -9.70 -21.50
C THR A 217 21.09 -8.39 -21.99
N SER A 218 22.15 -7.85 -21.36
CA SER A 218 22.82 -6.62 -21.81
C SER A 218 23.87 -6.83 -22.92
N LYS A 219 24.19 -8.07 -23.31
CA LYS A 219 25.15 -8.36 -24.42
C LYS A 219 24.51 -8.71 -25.76
N SER A 220 23.21 -8.43 -25.93
CA SER A 220 22.51 -8.55 -27.20
C SER A 220 22.05 -7.18 -27.68
N LYS A 221 22.99 -6.34 -28.12
CA LYS A 221 22.85 -5.37 -29.22
C LYS A 221 24.19 -4.70 -29.53
#